data_AF-J0W0W6-F1
#
_entry.id   AF-J0W0W6-F1
#
_cell.length_a   1.000
_cell.length_b   1.000
_cell.length_c   1.000
_cell.angle_alpha   90.00
_cell.angle_beta   90.00
_cell.angle_gamma   90.00
#
_symmetry.space_group_name_H-M   'P 1'
#
loop_
_entity.id
_entity.type
_entity.pdbx_description
1 polymer ?
#
loop_
_entity_poly.entity_id
_entity_poly.type
_entity_poly.pdbx_seq_one_letter_code
_entity_poly.pdbx_strand_id
1 'polypeptide(L)'
;MLYRRRFTILGCSSSPGVPRITGDWGACNPDNPKNRRTRAAFMVQQFAPNGGVTTVVIDTGPDFREQMIRAGADHVDAVLYSHPHADHIHGIDDLRGYFHNTRRRVPIFADQYTMDRLREAFGYCLETPPGSNYPPIVLPVVMENIGDPVEIRGPGGKIQFHPHIQQHGDIHSLGFRIGDVAYCSDISDFPPQTVDKLQNLDVLIIDALQYTYHPSHLSLEQSLDWIGRLKPKRAILTHMHTPLDYDVVMAETPDHVVPAYDQMSFETEVRIEA
;
A
#
# COMPACT_ATOMS: atom_id res chain seq x y z
N MET A 1 -8.98 -25.19 -6.41
CA MET A 1 -8.70 -24.54 -7.71
C MET A 1 -7.42 -23.69 -7.60
N LEU A 2 -6.65 -23.55 -8.69
CA LEU A 2 -5.39 -22.79 -8.70
C LEU A 2 -5.66 -21.34 -9.13
N TYR A 3 -5.47 -20.41 -8.21
CA TYR A 3 -5.55 -18.98 -8.46
C TYR A 3 -4.15 -18.41 -8.60
N ARG A 4 -4.02 -17.32 -9.36
CA ARG A 4 -2.78 -16.55 -9.43
C ARG A 4 -2.98 -15.24 -8.70
N ARG A 5 -2.09 -14.89 -7.78
CA ARG A 5 -2.15 -13.60 -7.08
C ARG A 5 -0.97 -12.75 -7.50
N ARG A 6 -1.23 -11.55 -8.00
CA ARG A 6 -0.23 -10.55 -8.36
C ARG A 6 -0.20 -9.46 -7.31
N PHE A 7 1.00 -9.08 -6.93
CA PHE A 7 1.29 -7.97 -6.03
C PHE A 7 2.03 -6.91 -6.83
N THR A 8 1.58 -5.66 -6.75
CA THR A 8 2.19 -4.53 -7.48
C THR A 8 2.44 -3.39 -6.52
N ILE A 9 3.68 -2.95 -6.43
CA ILE A 9 4.06 -1.73 -5.71
C ILE A 9 3.76 -0.58 -6.67
N LEU A 10 2.61 0.08 -6.46
CA LEU A 10 2.12 1.12 -7.37
C LEU A 10 3.06 2.33 -7.36
N GLY A 11 3.44 2.76 -6.17
CA GLY A 11 4.48 3.75 -5.91
C GLY A 11 5.31 3.34 -4.69
N CYS A 12 6.56 3.82 -4.63
CA CYS A 12 7.50 3.49 -3.55
C CYS A 12 8.21 4.70 -2.93
N SER A 13 7.71 5.91 -3.15
CA SER A 13 8.27 7.13 -2.55
C SER A 13 7.66 7.42 -1.19
N SER A 14 8.46 8.12 -0.38
CA SER A 14 7.97 9.01 0.69
C SER A 14 7.00 10.09 0.20
N SER A 15 6.34 10.80 1.13
CA SER A 15 5.30 11.80 0.88
C SER A 15 5.54 12.85 -0.24
N PRO A 16 6.72 13.47 -0.43
CA PRO A 16 6.89 14.49 -1.48
C PRO A 16 7.14 13.93 -2.89
N GLY A 17 7.26 12.60 -3.06
CA GLY A 17 7.72 12.00 -4.32
C GLY A 17 9.25 12.08 -4.52
N VAL A 18 9.74 11.38 -5.55
CA VAL A 18 11.09 11.57 -6.10
C VAL A 18 10.99 11.80 -7.61
N PRO A 19 11.49 12.94 -8.14
CA PRO A 19 12.01 14.08 -7.39
C PRO A 19 10.90 14.78 -6.58
N ARG A 20 11.30 15.62 -5.61
CA ARG A 20 10.37 16.55 -4.97
C ARG A 20 9.83 17.55 -6.01
N ILE A 21 8.74 18.24 -5.70
CA ILE A 21 8.08 19.19 -6.62
C ILE A 21 9.01 20.32 -7.13
N THR A 22 10.06 20.66 -6.39
CA THR A 22 11.07 21.66 -6.79
C THR A 22 12.09 21.14 -7.82
N GLY A 23 11.99 19.88 -8.25
CA GLY A 23 12.97 19.20 -9.09
C GLY A 23 14.16 18.63 -8.31
N ASP A 24 14.10 18.61 -6.99
CA ASP A 24 15.14 18.07 -6.11
C ASP A 24 15.11 16.53 -6.10
N TRP A 25 16.14 15.92 -6.69
CA TRP A 25 16.36 14.47 -6.71
C TRP A 25 17.15 13.97 -5.49
N GLY A 26 17.70 14.87 -4.67
CA GLY A 26 18.67 14.52 -3.62
C GLY A 26 19.87 13.77 -4.19
N ALA A 27 20.11 12.56 -3.69
CA ALA A 27 21.22 11.71 -4.13
C ALA A 27 20.83 10.76 -5.28
N CYS A 28 19.55 10.68 -5.63
CA CYS A 28 19.07 9.80 -6.69
C CYS A 28 19.57 10.24 -8.06
N ASN A 29 20.07 9.29 -8.85
CA ASN A 29 20.39 9.51 -10.25
C ASN A 29 19.11 9.79 -11.07
N PRO A 30 18.96 10.99 -11.68
CA PRO A 30 17.77 11.35 -12.45
C PRO A 30 17.61 10.57 -13.77
N ASP A 31 18.70 9.99 -14.28
CA ASP A 31 18.70 9.21 -15.53
C ASP A 31 18.26 7.76 -15.31
N ASN A 32 18.22 7.29 -14.05
CA ASN A 32 17.67 5.97 -13.73
C ASN A 32 16.15 6.09 -13.51
N PRO A 33 15.31 5.51 -14.40
CA PRO A 33 13.86 5.64 -14.30
C PRO A 33 13.28 5.02 -13.03
N LYS A 34 13.99 4.11 -12.36
CA LYS A 34 13.57 3.50 -11.09
C LYS A 34 13.63 4.49 -9.90
N ASN A 35 14.37 5.59 -10.05
CA ASN A 35 14.41 6.65 -9.06
C ASN A 35 13.26 7.65 -9.21
N ARG A 36 12.52 7.63 -10.31
CA ARG A 36 11.27 8.39 -10.39
C ARG A 36 10.20 7.62 -9.64
N ARG A 37 9.80 8.13 -8.48
CA ARG A 37 8.92 7.44 -7.54
C ARG A 37 7.67 8.27 -7.22
N THR A 38 6.52 7.65 -7.37
CA THR A 38 5.22 8.15 -6.90
C THR A 38 4.98 7.78 -5.44
N ARG A 39 4.05 8.45 -4.75
CA ARG A 39 3.74 8.18 -3.32
C ARG A 39 3.36 6.71 -3.10
N ALA A 40 3.72 6.18 -1.94
CA ALA A 40 3.52 4.79 -1.59
C ALA A 40 2.07 4.34 -1.76
N ALA A 41 1.86 3.25 -2.48
CA ALA A 41 0.58 2.57 -2.63
C ALA A 41 0.83 1.14 -3.11
N PHE A 42 -0.09 0.23 -2.82
CA PHE A 42 0.07 -1.19 -3.14
C PHE A 42 -1.20 -1.76 -3.75
N MET A 43 -1.07 -2.67 -4.70
CA MET A 43 -2.20 -3.34 -5.34
C MET A 43 -2.05 -4.84 -5.28
N VAL A 44 -3.13 -5.52 -4.93
CA VAL A 44 -3.25 -6.98 -4.93
C VAL A 44 -4.35 -7.37 -5.91
N GLN A 45 -3.99 -8.18 -6.90
CA GLN A 45 -4.93 -8.76 -7.84
C GLN A 45 -4.96 -10.28 -7.68
N GLN A 46 -6.14 -10.88 -7.66
CA GLN A 46 -6.30 -12.34 -7.75
C GLN A 46 -7.03 -12.70 -9.04
N PHE A 47 -6.44 -13.62 -9.80
CA PHE A 47 -6.96 -14.12 -11.07
C PHE A 47 -7.50 -15.53 -10.85
N ALA A 48 -8.78 -15.71 -11.11
CA ALA A 48 -9.46 -16.99 -11.06
C ALA A 48 -9.23 -17.80 -12.35
N PRO A 49 -9.33 -19.14 -12.31
CA PRO A 49 -9.22 -19.98 -13.52
C PRO A 49 -10.21 -19.64 -14.63
N ASN A 50 -11.36 -19.06 -14.27
CA ASN A 50 -12.40 -18.64 -15.21
C ASN A 50 -12.15 -17.25 -15.84
N GLY A 51 -11.00 -16.63 -15.56
CA GLY A 51 -10.62 -15.31 -16.07
C GLY A 51 -11.12 -14.13 -15.24
N GLY A 52 -11.88 -14.36 -14.16
CA GLY A 52 -12.29 -13.30 -13.25
C GLY A 52 -11.09 -12.70 -12.49
N VAL A 53 -11.15 -11.41 -12.20
CA VAL A 53 -10.14 -10.68 -11.43
C VAL A 53 -10.78 -10.03 -10.22
N THR A 54 -10.13 -10.13 -9.06
CA THR A 54 -10.45 -9.35 -7.86
C THR A 54 -9.28 -8.38 -7.64
N THR A 55 -9.54 -7.09 -7.64
CA THR A 55 -8.52 -6.03 -7.52
C THR A 55 -8.74 -5.23 -6.24
N VAL A 56 -7.72 -5.19 -5.39
CA VAL A 56 -7.75 -4.47 -4.11
C VAL A 56 -6.54 -3.54 -4.04
N VAL A 57 -6.77 -2.31 -3.62
CA VAL A 57 -5.72 -1.29 -3.46
C VAL A 57 -5.53 -0.97 -1.99
N ILE A 58 -4.28 -0.77 -1.58
CA ILE A 58 -3.91 -0.22 -0.28
C ILE A 58 -3.42 1.21 -0.52
N ASP A 59 -4.13 2.16 0.08
CA ASP A 59 -3.97 3.62 -0.03
C ASP A 59 -4.28 4.21 -1.42
N THR A 60 -4.89 5.39 -1.42
CA THR A 60 -5.18 6.17 -2.64
C THR A 60 -4.55 7.56 -2.51
N GLY A 61 -3.23 7.57 -2.55
CA GLY A 61 -2.44 8.80 -2.57
C GLY A 61 -2.73 9.67 -3.80
N PRO A 62 -2.17 10.89 -3.87
CA PRO A 62 -2.52 11.80 -4.96
C PRO A 62 -2.00 11.37 -6.35
N ASP A 63 -1.22 10.29 -6.42
CA ASP A 63 -0.75 9.69 -7.69
C ASP A 63 -1.65 8.53 -8.16
N PHE A 64 -2.70 8.20 -7.39
CA PHE A 64 -3.53 7.02 -7.58
C PHE A 64 -4.06 6.88 -9.01
N ARG A 65 -4.55 7.95 -9.63
CA ARG A 65 -4.98 7.93 -11.04
C ARG A 65 -3.87 7.45 -11.99
N GLU A 66 -2.69 8.06 -11.92
CA GLU A 66 -1.58 7.69 -12.81
C GLU A 66 -1.04 6.29 -12.51
N GLN A 67 -1.00 5.91 -11.23
CA GLN A 67 -0.61 4.58 -10.79
C GLN A 67 -1.53 3.49 -11.36
N MET A 68 -2.84 3.69 -11.30
CA MET A 68 -3.81 2.70 -11.79
C MET A 68 -3.86 2.63 -13.31
N ILE A 69 -3.69 3.77 -14.01
CA ILE A 69 -3.56 3.81 -15.47
C ILE A 69 -2.33 3.01 -15.91
N ARG A 70 -1.18 3.22 -15.26
CA ARG A 70 0.06 2.49 -15.56
C ARG A 70 -0.06 1.00 -15.27
N ALA A 71 -0.78 0.63 -14.21
CA ALA A 71 -1.04 -0.76 -13.85
C ALA A 71 -2.04 -1.46 -14.79
N GLY A 72 -2.78 -0.70 -15.62
CA GLY A 72 -3.83 -1.24 -16.49
C GLY A 72 -5.01 -1.81 -15.71
N ALA A 73 -5.25 -1.31 -14.49
CA ALA A 73 -6.34 -1.77 -13.63
C ALA A 73 -7.63 -0.99 -13.96
N ASP A 74 -8.59 -1.67 -14.57
CA ASP A 74 -9.86 -1.09 -15.05
C ASP A 74 -11.01 -1.17 -14.04
N HIS A 75 -10.81 -1.88 -12.93
CA HIS A 75 -11.74 -2.01 -11.81
C HIS A 75 -11.01 -2.08 -10.47
N VAL A 76 -11.74 -1.75 -9.41
CA VAL A 76 -11.33 -1.91 -8.01
C VAL A 76 -12.52 -2.46 -7.22
N ASP A 77 -12.33 -3.57 -6.53
CA ASP A 77 -13.34 -4.20 -5.68
C ASP A 77 -13.35 -3.63 -4.26
N ALA A 78 -12.19 -3.16 -3.77
CA ALA A 78 -12.08 -2.47 -2.49
C ALA A 78 -10.79 -1.65 -2.37
N VAL A 79 -10.80 -0.66 -1.47
CA VAL A 79 -9.62 0.04 -0.99
C VAL A 79 -9.46 -0.20 0.50
N LEU A 80 -8.24 -0.49 0.96
CA LEU A 80 -7.87 -0.51 2.37
C LEU A 80 -6.96 0.69 2.63
N TYR A 81 -7.14 1.39 3.74
CA TYR A 81 -6.26 2.50 4.12
C TYR A 81 -5.36 2.11 5.28
N SER A 82 -4.09 2.49 5.17
CA SER A 82 -3.10 2.29 6.22
C SER A 82 -3.27 3.32 7.35
N HIS A 83 -3.37 4.60 7.01
CA HIS A 83 -3.52 5.74 7.93
C HIS A 83 -3.89 7.03 7.18
N PRO A 84 -4.28 8.14 7.87
CA PRO A 84 -4.87 9.30 7.22
C PRO A 84 -3.88 10.43 6.87
N HIS A 85 -2.65 10.10 6.43
CA HIS A 85 -1.75 11.11 5.89
C HIS A 85 -2.04 11.42 4.41
N ALA A 86 -1.68 12.65 4.01
CA ALA A 86 -2.05 13.24 2.72
C ALA A 86 -1.62 12.39 1.52
N ASP A 87 -0.40 11.87 1.57
CA ASP A 87 0.21 11.01 0.57
C ASP A 87 -0.47 9.66 0.39
N HIS A 88 -1.38 9.28 1.29
CA HIS A 88 -2.12 8.01 1.28
C HIS A 88 -3.62 8.17 0.99
N ILE A 89 -4.19 9.37 1.15
CA ILE A 89 -5.66 9.57 1.04
C ILE A 89 -6.10 10.68 0.06
N HIS A 90 -5.21 11.56 -0.40
CA HIS A 90 -5.60 12.72 -1.21
C HIS A 90 -5.96 12.42 -2.68
N GLY A 91 -5.93 11.15 -3.11
CA GLY A 91 -6.41 10.69 -4.41
C GLY A 91 -7.80 10.04 -4.38
N ILE A 92 -8.49 10.02 -3.23
CA ILE A 92 -9.76 9.30 -3.06
C ILE A 92 -10.85 9.68 -4.08
N ASP A 93 -10.90 10.93 -4.57
CA ASP A 93 -11.91 11.35 -5.55
C ASP A 93 -11.79 10.59 -6.88
N ASP A 94 -10.59 10.13 -7.26
CA ASP A 94 -10.38 9.37 -8.49
C ASP A 94 -11.10 8.01 -8.50
N LEU A 95 -11.53 7.49 -7.34
CA LEU A 95 -12.43 6.32 -7.25
C LEU A 95 -13.77 6.56 -7.97
N ARG A 96 -14.13 7.83 -8.21
CA ARG A 96 -15.28 8.23 -9.02
C ARG A 96 -15.24 7.63 -10.42
N GLY A 97 -14.06 7.41 -11.00
CA GLY A 97 -13.90 6.74 -12.29
C GLY A 97 -14.53 5.34 -12.28
N TYR A 98 -14.23 4.54 -11.25
CA TYR A 98 -14.80 3.19 -11.10
C TYR A 98 -16.28 3.22 -10.74
N PHE A 99 -16.72 4.20 -9.95
CA PHE A 99 -18.14 4.43 -9.69
C PHE A 99 -18.92 4.72 -11.00
N HIS A 100 -18.38 5.51 -11.91
CA HIS A 100 -19.04 5.78 -13.19
C HIS A 100 -19.21 4.54 -14.06
N ASN A 101 -18.21 3.64 -14.05
CA ASN A 101 -18.23 2.40 -14.82
C ASN A 101 -19.26 1.39 -14.28
N THR A 102 -19.37 1.25 -12.95
CA THR A 102 -20.16 0.19 -12.32
C THR A 102 -21.48 0.66 -11.71
N ARG A 103 -21.60 1.97 -11.44
CA ARG A 103 -22.64 2.59 -10.60
C ARG A 103 -22.74 1.98 -9.20
N ARG A 104 -21.66 1.34 -8.74
CA ARG A 104 -21.53 0.79 -7.39
C ARG A 104 -20.51 1.62 -6.63
N ARG A 105 -20.83 1.95 -5.39
CA ARG A 105 -19.88 2.62 -4.50
C ARG A 105 -18.73 1.68 -4.20
N VAL A 106 -17.50 2.18 -4.27
CA VAL A 106 -16.31 1.38 -3.95
C VAL A 106 -16.21 1.22 -2.42
N PRO A 107 -16.21 -0.01 -1.89
CA PRO A 107 -15.96 -0.23 -0.47
C PRO A 107 -14.58 0.30 -0.07
N ILE A 108 -14.55 1.12 0.98
CA ILE A 108 -13.31 1.59 1.59
C ILE A 108 -13.22 1.09 3.03
N PHE A 109 -12.10 0.49 3.38
CA PHE A 109 -11.85 -0.09 4.69
C PHE A 109 -10.78 0.73 5.41
N ALA A 110 -11.06 1.14 6.63
CA ALA A 110 -10.11 1.86 7.47
C ALA A 110 -10.40 1.58 8.94
N ASP A 111 -9.45 1.86 9.83
CA ASP A 111 -9.76 1.94 11.25
C ASP A 111 -10.61 3.18 11.55
N GLN A 112 -11.09 3.30 12.79
CA GLN A 112 -11.96 4.41 13.18
C GLN A 112 -11.26 5.77 13.00
N TYR A 113 -10.00 5.88 13.42
CA TYR A 113 -9.23 7.13 13.34
C TYR A 113 -9.08 7.62 11.89
N THR A 114 -8.70 6.72 10.99
CA THR A 114 -8.55 7.02 9.56
C THR A 114 -9.90 7.34 8.92
N MET A 115 -10.96 6.59 9.26
CA MET A 115 -12.30 6.85 8.72
C MET A 115 -12.84 8.22 9.13
N ASP A 116 -12.59 8.67 10.35
CA ASP A 116 -13.03 10.00 10.81
C ASP A 116 -12.30 11.12 10.06
N ARG A 117 -11.00 10.97 9.81
CA ARG A 117 -10.24 11.91 8.97
C ARG A 117 -10.71 11.90 7.52
N LEU A 118 -11.05 10.74 6.95
CA LEU A 118 -11.62 10.62 5.60
C LEU A 118 -12.99 11.31 5.51
N ARG A 119 -13.85 11.18 6.53
CA ARG A 119 -15.13 11.91 6.61
C ARG A 119 -14.93 13.42 6.67
N GLU A 120 -13.98 13.88 7.47
CA GLU A 120 -13.67 15.29 7.62
C GLU A 120 -13.16 15.91 6.31
N ALA A 121 -12.19 15.26 5.66
CA ALA A 121 -11.54 15.79 4.47
C ALA A 121 -12.37 15.58 3.19
N PHE A 122 -13.11 14.47 3.09
CA PHE A 122 -13.76 14.02 1.84
C PHE A 122 -15.22 13.62 2.03
N GLY A 123 -15.93 14.22 2.98
CA GLY A 123 -17.32 13.84 3.32
C GLY A 123 -18.26 13.73 2.12
N TYR A 124 -18.09 14.57 1.08
CA TYR A 124 -18.90 14.53 -0.15
C TYR A 124 -18.73 13.24 -0.98
N CYS A 125 -17.63 12.50 -0.78
CA CYS A 125 -17.43 11.19 -1.41
C CYS A 125 -18.23 10.09 -0.70
N LEU A 126 -18.52 10.25 0.59
CA LEU A 126 -19.20 9.27 1.44
C LEU A 126 -20.70 9.52 1.50
N GLU A 127 -21.11 10.79 1.54
CA GLU A 127 -22.50 11.23 1.66
C GLU A 127 -22.76 12.46 0.77
N THR A 128 -23.97 12.61 0.24
CA THR A 128 -24.33 13.82 -0.52
C THR A 128 -24.59 14.99 0.44
N PRO A 129 -23.81 16.09 0.40
CA PRO A 129 -24.03 17.22 1.29
C PRO A 129 -25.26 18.04 0.88
N PRO A 130 -25.88 18.81 1.81
CA PRO A 130 -26.98 19.71 1.48
C PRO A 130 -26.64 20.65 0.32
N GLY A 131 -27.52 20.74 -0.67
CA GLY A 131 -27.33 21.59 -1.86
C GLY A 131 -26.47 20.97 -2.97
N SER A 132 -26.01 19.72 -2.83
CA SER A 132 -25.29 18.99 -3.88
C SER A 132 -26.16 17.91 -4.53
N ASN A 133 -25.93 17.67 -5.82
CA ASN A 133 -26.50 16.55 -6.57
C ASN A 133 -25.47 15.45 -6.86
N TYR A 134 -24.24 15.57 -6.33
CA TYR A 134 -23.21 14.57 -6.54
C TYR A 134 -23.51 13.33 -5.69
N PRO A 135 -23.68 12.15 -6.31
CA PRO A 135 -23.84 10.93 -5.55
C PRO A 135 -22.52 10.56 -4.86
N PRO A 136 -22.58 10.03 -3.63
CA PRO A 136 -21.41 9.44 -2.98
C PRO A 136 -20.89 8.25 -3.78
N ILE A 137 -19.56 8.14 -3.80
CA ILE A 137 -18.79 7.23 -4.64
C ILE A 137 -18.17 6.08 -3.86
N VAL A 138 -18.06 6.21 -2.53
CA VAL A 138 -17.46 5.20 -1.66
C VAL A 138 -18.46 4.70 -0.63
N LEU A 139 -18.28 3.45 -0.21
CA LEU A 139 -19.00 2.81 0.89
C LEU A 139 -18.05 2.66 2.07
N PRO A 140 -18.18 3.45 3.15
CA PRO A 140 -17.29 3.34 4.30
C PRO A 140 -17.54 2.05 5.09
N VAL A 141 -16.47 1.31 5.37
CA VAL A 141 -16.47 0.12 6.23
C VAL A 141 -15.40 0.30 7.30
N VAL A 142 -15.81 0.46 8.55
CA VAL A 142 -14.87 0.59 9.68
C VAL A 142 -14.43 -0.80 10.12
N MET A 143 -13.12 -1.00 10.25
CA MET A 143 -12.56 -2.21 10.85
C MET A 143 -12.67 -2.11 12.38
N GLU A 144 -13.69 -2.76 12.95
CA GLU A 144 -13.97 -2.69 14.40
C GLU A 144 -12.82 -3.31 15.22
N ASN A 145 -12.27 -4.44 14.77
CA ASN A 145 -11.12 -5.09 15.40
C ASN A 145 -10.01 -5.31 14.37
N ILE A 146 -8.86 -4.65 14.54
CA ILE A 146 -7.67 -4.83 13.68
C ILE A 146 -7.07 -6.25 13.78
N GLY A 147 -7.49 -7.06 14.76
CA GLY A 147 -7.12 -8.47 14.82
C GLY A 147 -7.85 -9.36 13.80
N ASP A 148 -9.00 -8.91 13.30
CA ASP A 148 -9.88 -9.72 12.46
C ASP A 148 -9.48 -9.60 10.97
N PRO A 149 -9.55 -10.69 10.20
CA PRO A 149 -9.26 -10.64 8.77
C PRO A 149 -10.33 -9.85 8.01
N VAL A 150 -9.90 -8.99 7.11
CA VAL A 150 -10.76 -8.32 6.12
C VAL A 150 -10.88 -9.21 4.90
N GLU A 151 -12.13 -9.58 4.59
CA GLU A 151 -12.45 -10.44 3.45
C GLU A 151 -13.00 -9.61 2.28
N ILE A 152 -12.27 -9.59 1.17
CA ILE A 152 -12.73 -8.94 -0.07
C ILE A 152 -13.09 -10.01 -1.09
N ARG A 153 -14.24 -9.83 -1.75
CA ARG A 153 -14.75 -10.73 -2.79
C ARG A 153 -14.95 -9.97 -4.08
N GLY A 154 -14.48 -10.57 -5.17
CA GLY A 154 -14.70 -10.10 -6.53
C GLY A 154 -14.74 -11.27 -7.52
N PRO A 155 -14.79 -10.99 -8.83
CA PRO A 155 -14.79 -12.02 -9.88
C PRO A 155 -13.61 -12.99 -9.83
N GLY A 156 -12.45 -12.56 -9.31
CA GLY A 156 -11.26 -13.38 -9.10
C GLY A 156 -11.27 -14.21 -7.82
N GLY A 157 -12.41 -14.28 -7.13
CA GLY A 157 -12.58 -14.98 -5.87
C GLY A 157 -12.23 -14.12 -4.66
N LYS A 158 -12.11 -14.80 -3.52
CA LYS A 158 -11.85 -14.18 -2.22
C LYS A 158 -10.36 -13.89 -2.00
N ILE A 159 -10.06 -12.72 -1.44
CA ILE A 159 -8.75 -12.37 -0.86
C ILE A 159 -8.94 -12.02 0.62
N GLN A 160 -8.09 -12.58 1.49
CA GLN A 160 -8.05 -12.25 2.91
C GLN A 160 -6.86 -11.35 3.20
N PHE A 161 -7.13 -10.24 3.89
CA PHE A 161 -6.14 -9.29 4.39
C PHE A 161 -6.13 -9.39 5.92
N HIS A 162 -4.96 -9.54 6.50
CA HIS A 162 -4.76 -9.57 7.95
C HIS A 162 -4.10 -8.26 8.37
N PRO A 163 -4.90 -7.25 8.78
CA PRO A 163 -4.35 -5.99 9.24
C PRO A 163 -3.59 -6.18 10.56
N HIS A 164 -2.62 -5.31 10.81
CA HIS A 164 -1.88 -5.26 12.06
C HIS A 164 -1.38 -3.84 12.35
N ILE A 165 -1.30 -3.51 13.64
CA ILE A 165 -0.88 -2.20 14.11
C ILE A 165 0.63 -2.07 13.96
N GLN A 166 1.07 -0.91 13.48
CA GLN A 166 2.47 -0.50 13.40
C GLN A 166 2.62 0.84 14.13
N GLN A 167 3.78 1.10 14.72
CA GLN A 167 4.08 2.42 15.27
C GLN A 167 4.48 3.35 14.12
N HIS A 168 3.94 4.56 14.06
CA HIS A 168 4.30 5.57 13.06
C HIS A 168 4.46 6.94 13.75
N GLY A 169 5.63 7.15 14.37
CA GLY A 169 5.91 8.36 15.15
C GLY A 169 4.96 8.48 16.33
N ASP A 170 4.13 9.51 16.35
CA ASP A 170 3.14 9.77 17.42
C ASP A 170 1.77 9.13 17.19
N ILE A 171 1.57 8.47 16.03
CA ILE A 171 0.34 7.76 15.68
C ILE A 171 0.62 6.30 15.39
N HIS A 172 -0.43 5.52 15.10
CA HIS A 172 -0.28 4.21 14.49
C HIS A 172 -0.66 4.24 13.02
N SER A 173 -0.08 3.31 12.27
CA SER A 173 -0.50 2.95 10.92
C SER A 173 -0.88 1.47 10.87
N LEU A 174 -1.51 1.04 9.79
CA LEU A 174 -1.81 -0.36 9.54
C LEU A 174 -0.91 -0.95 8.46
N GLY A 175 -0.32 -2.11 8.77
CA GLY A 175 0.27 -3.01 7.79
C GLY A 175 -0.72 -4.13 7.46
N PHE A 176 -0.49 -4.82 6.34
CA PHE A 176 -1.39 -5.87 5.87
C PHE A 176 -0.61 -7.12 5.46
N ARG A 177 -0.98 -8.28 6.02
CA ARG A 177 -0.51 -9.60 5.57
C ARG A 177 -1.54 -10.27 4.66
N ILE A 178 -1.09 -10.81 3.53
CA ILE A 178 -1.90 -11.47 2.49
C ILE A 178 -1.24 -12.81 2.13
N GLY A 179 -1.63 -13.88 2.84
CA GLY A 179 -0.89 -15.14 2.78
C GLY A 179 0.53 -14.95 3.34
N ASP A 180 1.56 -15.28 2.57
CA ASP A 180 2.96 -15.16 2.98
C ASP A 180 3.64 -13.88 2.47
N VAL A 181 2.85 -12.88 2.12
CA VAL A 181 3.31 -11.54 1.74
C VAL A 181 2.82 -10.52 2.75
N ALA A 182 3.66 -9.59 3.21
CA ALA A 182 3.27 -8.48 4.07
C ALA A 182 3.68 -7.13 3.49
N TYR A 183 2.81 -6.13 3.58
CA TYR A 183 3.05 -4.74 3.22
C TYR A 183 3.03 -3.85 4.46
N CYS A 184 4.17 -3.23 4.75
CA CYS A 184 4.45 -2.46 5.97
C CYS A 184 5.11 -1.11 5.60
N SER A 185 4.32 -0.14 5.17
CA SER A 185 4.76 1.25 4.93
C SER A 185 4.55 2.11 6.17
N ASP A 186 5.25 3.24 6.26
CA ASP A 186 5.05 4.29 7.26
C ASP A 186 5.15 3.72 8.68
N ILE A 187 6.34 3.21 9.01
CA ILE A 187 6.62 2.59 10.31
C ILE A 187 7.87 3.18 10.94
N SER A 188 7.83 3.46 12.23
CA SER A 188 8.99 3.76 13.06
C SER A 188 9.36 2.58 13.98
N ASP A 189 8.41 1.69 14.27
CA ASP A 189 8.63 0.48 15.06
C ASP A 189 7.50 -0.56 14.88
N PHE A 190 7.75 -1.81 15.27
CA PHE A 190 6.72 -2.84 15.37
C PHE A 190 6.38 -3.15 16.83
N PRO A 191 5.10 -3.01 17.25
CA PRO A 191 4.65 -3.50 18.54
C PRO A 191 4.92 -5.02 18.69
N PRO A 192 5.24 -5.52 19.89
CA PRO A 192 5.56 -6.94 20.09
C PRO A 192 4.50 -7.91 19.55
N GLN A 193 3.21 -7.60 19.74
CA GLN A 193 2.10 -8.41 19.24
C GLN A 193 2.00 -8.48 17.70
N THR A 194 2.65 -7.56 16.98
CA THR A 194 2.67 -7.52 15.52
C THR A 194 3.80 -8.37 14.96
N VAL A 195 4.93 -8.47 15.67
CA VAL A 195 6.10 -9.28 15.27
C VAL A 195 5.72 -10.74 15.03
N ASP A 196 4.88 -11.32 15.89
CA ASP A 196 4.40 -12.70 15.76
C ASP A 196 3.59 -12.93 14.48
N LYS A 197 2.89 -11.89 13.98
CA LYS A 197 2.09 -11.95 12.75
C LYS A 197 2.95 -11.88 11.48
N LEU A 198 4.20 -11.43 11.60
CA LEU A 198 5.13 -11.19 10.50
C LEU A 198 6.19 -12.29 10.33
N GLN A 199 5.96 -13.46 10.94
CA GLN A 199 6.86 -14.61 10.80
C GLN A 199 6.59 -15.42 9.52
N ASN A 200 7.62 -16.10 9.03
CA ASN A 200 7.58 -17.02 7.89
C ASN A 200 7.06 -16.39 6.59
N LEU A 201 7.48 -15.16 6.29
CA LEU A 201 7.09 -14.47 5.06
C LEU A 201 7.96 -14.89 3.87
N ASP A 202 7.31 -15.09 2.73
CA ASP A 202 7.99 -15.19 1.44
C ASP A 202 8.48 -13.81 0.99
N VAL A 203 7.65 -12.77 1.16
CA VAL A 203 8.01 -11.39 0.82
C VAL A 203 7.55 -10.42 1.90
N LEU A 204 8.48 -9.61 2.40
CA LEU A 204 8.21 -8.46 3.25
C LEU A 204 8.46 -7.18 2.46
N ILE A 205 7.44 -6.37 2.24
CA ILE A 205 7.59 -5.00 1.73
C ILE A 205 7.61 -4.08 2.94
N ILE A 206 8.70 -3.33 3.15
CA ILE A 206 8.96 -2.59 4.40
C ILE A 206 9.48 -1.17 4.14
N ASP A 207 9.04 -0.21 4.95
CA ASP A 207 9.52 1.17 5.00
C ASP A 207 11.05 1.23 5.13
N ALA A 208 11.67 2.14 4.38
CA ALA A 208 13.03 2.62 4.59
C ALA A 208 13.12 4.04 4.04
N LEU A 209 12.96 5.05 4.90
CA LEU A 209 12.84 6.43 4.42
C LEU A 209 14.17 6.97 3.87
N GLN A 210 15.24 6.80 4.63
CA GLN A 210 16.55 7.43 4.37
C GLN A 210 17.64 6.77 5.23
N TYR A 211 18.89 7.24 5.11
CA TYR A 211 20.00 6.73 5.94
C TYR A 211 19.95 7.22 7.39
N THR A 212 19.51 8.45 7.63
CA THR A 212 19.49 9.06 8.96
C THR A 212 18.19 8.78 9.70
N TYR A 213 18.27 8.74 11.03
CA TYR A 213 17.09 8.60 11.90
C TYR A 213 15.97 9.60 11.53
N HIS A 214 14.73 9.13 11.60
CA HIS A 214 13.53 9.94 11.49
C HIS A 214 12.52 9.48 12.55
N PRO A 215 11.79 10.38 13.23
CA PRO A 215 10.88 9.98 14.31
C PRO A 215 9.75 9.05 13.85
N SER A 216 9.26 9.23 12.63
CA SER A 216 8.10 8.48 12.11
C SER A 216 8.42 7.33 11.15
N HIS A 217 9.69 7.16 10.76
CA HIS A 217 10.07 6.19 9.74
C HIS A 217 11.37 5.46 10.12
N LEU A 218 11.52 4.23 9.65
CA LEU A 218 12.77 3.50 9.78
C LEU A 218 13.82 4.13 8.87
N SER A 219 15.05 4.26 9.39
CA SER A 219 16.22 4.39 8.53
C SER A 219 16.50 3.07 7.80
N LEU A 220 17.29 3.11 6.72
CA LEU A 220 17.72 1.90 6.01
C LEU A 220 18.33 0.86 6.96
N GLU A 221 19.19 1.29 7.89
CA GLU A 221 19.79 0.43 8.90
C GLU A 221 18.73 -0.23 9.80
N GLN A 222 17.76 0.55 10.30
CA GLN A 222 16.69 0.02 11.15
C GLN A 222 15.77 -0.95 10.38
N SER A 223 15.53 -0.69 9.09
CA SER A 223 14.80 -1.61 8.21
C SER A 223 15.55 -2.93 8.03
N LEU A 224 16.86 -2.87 7.81
CA LEU A 224 17.72 -4.07 7.71
C LEU A 224 17.76 -4.87 9.01
N ASP A 225 17.77 -4.19 10.16
CA ASP A 225 17.66 -4.84 11.48
C ASP A 225 16.33 -5.60 11.63
N TRP A 226 15.21 -4.98 11.22
CA TRP A 226 13.90 -5.62 11.24
C TRP A 226 13.83 -6.80 10.26
N ILE A 227 14.40 -6.68 9.07
CA ILE A 227 14.52 -7.78 8.10
C ILE A 227 15.32 -8.93 8.73
N GLY A 228 16.42 -8.66 9.42
CA GLY A 228 17.24 -9.67 10.10
C GLY A 228 16.50 -10.40 11.24
N ARG A 229 15.57 -9.72 11.92
CA ARG A 229 14.72 -10.29 12.98
C ARG A 229 13.56 -11.12 12.41
N LEU A 230 12.86 -10.59 11.41
CA LEU A 230 11.68 -11.21 10.80
C LEU A 230 12.02 -12.32 9.80
N LYS A 231 13.25 -12.29 9.24
CA LYS A 231 13.82 -13.30 8.34
C LYS A 231 12.88 -13.69 7.17
N PRO A 232 12.33 -12.72 6.41
CA PRO A 232 11.57 -13.05 5.21
C PRO A 232 12.50 -13.70 4.17
N LYS A 233 11.96 -14.52 3.26
CA LYS A 233 12.77 -15.07 2.16
C LYS A 233 13.27 -13.98 1.22
N ARG A 234 12.49 -12.91 1.06
CA ARG A 234 12.81 -11.71 0.30
C ARG A 234 12.26 -10.47 1.00
N ALA A 235 13.02 -9.37 1.02
CA ALA A 235 12.53 -8.07 1.43
C ALA A 235 12.56 -7.07 0.26
N ILE A 236 11.60 -6.16 0.24
CA ILE A 236 11.50 -5.08 -0.73
C ILE A 236 11.33 -3.76 0.04
N LEU A 237 12.25 -2.83 -0.13
CA LEU A 237 12.21 -1.54 0.55
C LEU A 237 11.25 -0.58 -0.16
N THR A 238 10.36 0.09 0.57
CA THR A 238 9.39 1.07 0.07
C THR A 238 9.44 2.37 0.87
N HIS A 239 8.61 3.34 0.49
CA HIS A 239 8.51 4.66 1.13
C HIS A 239 9.86 5.42 1.15
N MET A 240 10.69 5.20 0.12
CA MET A 240 12.07 5.68 0.05
C MET A 240 12.13 7.13 -0.39
N HIS A 241 12.88 7.96 0.35
CA HIS A 241 13.09 9.36 0.03
C HIS A 241 14.30 9.60 -0.88
N THR A 242 14.50 10.86 -1.27
CA THR A 242 15.56 11.33 -2.17
C THR A 242 17.02 10.96 -1.81
N PRO A 243 17.40 10.67 -0.54
CA PRO A 243 18.75 10.17 -0.25
C PRO A 243 19.04 8.76 -0.74
N LEU A 244 18.01 7.94 -0.98
CA LEU A 244 18.16 6.52 -1.30
C LEU A 244 18.12 6.32 -2.82
N ASP A 245 19.28 6.37 -3.48
CA ASP A 245 19.41 6.00 -4.89
C ASP A 245 19.21 4.49 -5.10
N TYR A 246 18.50 4.10 -6.16
CA TYR A 246 18.19 2.69 -6.43
C TYR A 246 19.43 1.79 -6.57
N ASP A 247 20.42 2.20 -7.37
CA ASP A 247 21.58 1.34 -7.66
C ASP A 247 22.53 1.30 -6.46
N VAL A 248 22.65 2.41 -5.73
CA VAL A 248 23.43 2.48 -4.47
C VAL A 248 22.82 1.55 -3.42
N VAL A 249 21.53 1.69 -3.12
CA VAL A 249 20.86 0.85 -2.11
C VAL A 249 20.91 -0.62 -2.51
N MET A 250 20.70 -0.94 -3.80
CA MET A 250 20.81 -2.32 -4.30
C MET A 250 22.20 -2.92 -4.04
N ALA A 251 23.27 -2.12 -4.08
CA ALA A 251 24.63 -2.58 -3.81
C ALA A 251 24.96 -2.65 -2.30
N GLU A 252 24.29 -1.86 -1.47
CA GLU A 252 24.52 -1.78 -0.02
C GLU A 252 23.72 -2.81 0.77
N THR A 253 22.65 -3.36 0.20
CA THR A 253 21.77 -4.32 0.88
C THR A 253 22.10 -5.77 0.53
N PRO A 254 21.84 -6.75 1.43
CA PRO A 254 22.05 -8.18 1.15
C PRO A 254 21.24 -8.66 -0.08
N ASP A 255 21.69 -9.73 -0.75
CA ASP A 255 21.08 -10.26 -1.99
C ASP A 255 19.55 -10.50 -1.96
N HIS A 256 19.00 -10.78 -0.78
CA HIS A 256 17.57 -11.04 -0.59
C HIS A 256 16.75 -9.76 -0.30
N VAL A 257 17.39 -8.60 -0.23
CA VAL A 257 16.79 -7.28 0.01
C VAL A 257 17.00 -6.43 -1.23
N VAL A 258 15.94 -5.80 -1.74
CA VAL A 258 16.02 -4.93 -2.91
C VAL A 258 15.23 -3.64 -2.70
N PRO A 259 15.68 -2.49 -3.22
CA PRO A 259 14.84 -1.30 -3.30
C PRO A 259 13.69 -1.51 -4.29
N ALA A 260 12.49 -1.06 -3.94
CA ALA A 260 11.36 -1.03 -4.86
C ALA A 260 11.56 0.01 -5.97
N TYR A 261 10.79 -0.15 -7.04
CA TYR A 261 10.55 0.88 -8.03
C TYR A 261 9.07 0.87 -8.39
N ASP A 262 8.53 2.00 -8.85
CA ASP A 262 7.12 2.10 -9.25
C ASP A 262 6.75 1.01 -10.27
N GLN A 263 5.61 0.36 -10.04
CA GLN A 263 5.06 -0.74 -10.84
C GLN A 263 5.86 -2.05 -10.77
N MET A 264 6.79 -2.19 -9.82
CA MET A 264 7.41 -3.48 -9.52
C MET A 264 6.33 -4.49 -9.12
N SER A 265 6.29 -5.64 -9.82
CA SER A 265 5.28 -6.66 -9.57
C SER A 265 5.87 -8.06 -9.47
N PHE A 266 5.21 -8.92 -8.70
CA PHE A 266 5.51 -10.35 -8.60
C PHE A 266 4.22 -11.15 -8.41
N GLU A 267 4.27 -12.45 -8.69
CA GLU A 267 3.11 -13.34 -8.65
C GLU A 267 3.35 -14.55 -7.74
N THR A 268 2.30 -15.03 -7.09
CA THR A 268 2.27 -16.28 -6.35
C THR A 268 1.08 -17.14 -6.77
N GLU A 269 1.23 -18.46 -6.64
CA GLU A 269 0.13 -19.39 -6.82
C GLU A 269 -0.63 -19.57 -5.49
N VAL A 270 -1.96 -19.54 -5.55
CA VAL A 270 -2.83 -19.70 -4.39
C VAL A 270 -3.77 -20.87 -4.63
N ARG A 271 -3.68 -21.88 -3.77
CA ARG A 271 -4.63 -23.00 -3.76
C ARG A 271 -5.77 -22.67 -2.82
N ILE A 272 -6.98 -22.60 -3.37
CA ILE A 272 -8.22 -22.45 -2.58
C ILE A 272 -8.99 -23.76 -2.74
N GLU A 273 -9.24 -24.43 -1.62
CA GLU A 273 -10.13 -25.61 -1.56
C GLU A 273 -11.56 -25.16 -1.86
N ALA A 274 -12.28 -25.96 -2.64
CA ALA A 274 -13.63 -25.65 -3.10
C ALA A 274 -14.66 -25.81 -1.97
#